data_AF-A0AAV2MPD7-F1
#
_entry.id   AF-A0AAV2MPD7-F1
#
_cell.length_a   1.000
_cell.length_b   1.000
_cell.length_c   1.000
_cell.angle_alpha   90.00
_cell.angle_beta   90.00
_cell.angle_gamma   90.00
#
_symmetry.space_group_name_H-M   'P 1'
#
loop_
_entity.id
_entity.type
_entity.pdbx_description
1 polymer ?
#
loop_
_entity_poly.entity_id
_entity_poly.type
_entity_poly.pdbx_seq_one_letter_code
_entity_poly.pdbx_strand_id
1 'polypeptide(L)'
;MIRKVERAESRRKDAFILSGVIEWQFVDNGERKPFDLMTNLTLEEAFLQKKVTKIMINQQQFTADPQRMRADRERGPKTVELVRRECNDNNTSLPAEWSDMKSDELVTLVPLQKDSKEFTKVVTEVTQHGLHLNILSIERVQNVTLWKSYQIKKKEMDTKNKSQNNEKVLFHGTRSNSIDLINKHGFNRSYAGTHAAVYGNGAYFAVDPAYSAQGYSKPDPTTGHKRLYVALVLVGEYTIGKAGMLTPPAKSNPSDLYDSVTNQMPNPSMYIVFNDMQAYPQYLITFT
;
A
#
# COMPACT_ATOMS: atom_id res chain seq x y z
N MET A 1 22.51 12.48 -3.93
CA MET A 1 22.88 11.06 -4.15
C MET A 1 21.92 10.11 -3.40
N ILE A 2 21.63 10.36 -2.12
CA ILE A 2 20.71 9.59 -1.26
C ILE A 2 19.30 9.37 -1.87
N ARG A 3 18.63 10.42 -2.38
CA ARG A 3 17.29 10.29 -3.02
C ARG A 3 17.22 9.36 -4.24
N LYS A 4 18.33 9.14 -4.95
CA LYS A 4 18.37 8.20 -6.09
C LYS A 4 18.49 6.75 -5.62
N VAL A 5 19.24 6.52 -4.55
CA VAL A 5 19.42 5.19 -3.93
C VAL A 5 18.11 4.75 -3.30
N GLU A 6 17.47 5.60 -2.51
CA GLU A 6 16.16 5.29 -1.88
C GLU A 6 15.07 5.02 -2.92
N ARG A 7 15.06 5.78 -4.04
CA ARG A 7 14.11 5.55 -5.14
C ARG A 7 14.38 4.23 -5.86
N ALA A 8 15.64 3.85 -6.02
CA ALA A 8 16.03 2.58 -6.64
C ALA A 8 15.68 1.39 -5.74
N GLU A 9 15.92 1.50 -4.43
CA GLU A 9 15.54 0.47 -3.44
C GLU A 9 14.03 0.31 -3.35
N SER A 10 13.28 1.42 -3.29
CA SER A 10 11.81 1.39 -3.33
C SER A 10 11.31 0.68 -4.59
N ARG A 11 11.83 1.06 -5.76
CA ARG A 11 11.42 0.46 -7.04
C ARG A 11 11.79 -1.03 -7.14
N ARG A 12 12.92 -1.44 -6.57
CA ARG A 12 13.32 -2.86 -6.52
C ARG A 12 12.44 -3.67 -5.58
N LYS A 13 12.00 -3.06 -4.48
CA LYS A 13 11.04 -3.68 -3.57
C LYS A 13 9.65 -3.81 -4.20
N ASP A 14 9.18 -2.79 -4.91
CA ASP A 14 7.93 -2.85 -5.68
C ASP A 14 8.00 -3.96 -6.74
N ALA A 15 9.15 -4.12 -7.40
CA ALA A 15 9.40 -5.17 -8.39
C ALA A 15 9.40 -6.58 -7.78
N PHE A 16 10.03 -6.75 -6.62
CA PHE A 16 10.01 -8.00 -5.88
C PHE A 16 8.59 -8.37 -5.47
N ILE A 17 7.82 -7.42 -4.95
CA ILE A 17 6.46 -7.67 -4.47
C ILE A 17 5.52 -7.98 -5.64
N LEU A 18 5.63 -7.23 -6.74
CA LEU A 18 4.87 -7.52 -7.94
C LEU A 18 5.15 -8.94 -8.46
N SER A 19 6.39 -9.42 -8.41
CA SER A 19 6.72 -10.77 -8.89
C SER A 19 6.01 -11.90 -8.13
N GLY A 20 5.50 -11.62 -6.92
CA GLY A 20 4.67 -12.57 -6.16
C GLY A 20 3.21 -12.63 -6.61
N VAL A 21 2.74 -11.65 -7.40
CA VAL A 21 1.33 -11.55 -7.84
C VAL A 21 1.16 -11.62 -9.34
N ILE A 22 2.10 -11.09 -10.11
CA ILE A 22 2.05 -11.00 -11.57
C ILE A 22 3.41 -11.39 -12.12
N GLU A 23 3.40 -12.31 -13.09
CA GLU A 23 4.56 -12.67 -13.88
C GLU A 23 4.28 -12.37 -15.35
N TRP A 24 5.04 -11.42 -15.89
CA TRP A 24 5.18 -11.19 -17.31
C TRP A 24 6.23 -12.14 -17.88
N GLN A 25 5.92 -12.70 -19.04
CA GLN A 25 6.77 -13.61 -19.79
C GLN A 25 6.82 -13.18 -21.26
N PHE A 26 7.83 -13.63 -21.98
CA PHE A 26 7.90 -13.52 -23.44
C PHE A 26 8.04 -14.90 -24.09
N VAL A 27 7.52 -15.02 -25.31
CA VAL A 27 7.63 -16.26 -26.09
C VAL A 27 8.86 -16.19 -27.00
N ASP A 28 9.79 -17.12 -26.81
CA ASP A 28 11.02 -17.22 -27.60
C ASP A 28 11.18 -18.66 -28.08
N ASN A 29 11.12 -18.86 -29.40
CA ASN A 29 11.13 -20.19 -30.04
C ASN A 29 10.03 -21.14 -29.51
N GLY A 30 8.85 -20.61 -29.18
CA GLY A 30 7.72 -21.39 -28.65
C GLY A 30 7.76 -21.64 -27.15
N GLU A 31 8.86 -21.31 -26.47
CA GLU A 31 8.97 -21.40 -25.01
C GLU A 31 8.64 -20.07 -24.34
N ARG A 32 7.95 -20.14 -23.19
CA ARG A 32 7.68 -18.97 -22.34
C ARG A 32 8.83 -18.77 -21.38
N LYS A 33 9.40 -17.56 -21.37
CA LYS A 33 10.50 -17.19 -20.49
C LYS A 33 10.07 -16.00 -19.62
N PRO A 34 10.24 -16.05 -18.29
CA PRO A 34 9.89 -14.94 -17.42
C PRO A 34 10.85 -13.77 -17.61
N PHE A 35 10.35 -12.56 -17.37
CA PHE A 35 11.18 -11.37 -17.27
C PHE A 35 11.86 -11.26 -15.90
N ASP A 36 12.96 -10.49 -15.83
CA ASP A 36 13.51 -10.07 -14.54
C ASP A 36 12.53 -9.17 -13.77
N LEU A 37 12.71 -9.06 -12.45
CA LEU A 37 11.83 -8.30 -11.55
C LEU A 37 11.56 -6.87 -12.05
N MET A 38 12.58 -6.18 -12.53
CA MET A 38 12.47 -4.76 -12.90
C MET A 38 11.73 -4.58 -14.22
N THR A 39 11.98 -5.46 -15.19
CA THR A 39 11.24 -5.49 -16.45
C THR A 39 9.79 -5.90 -16.21
N ASN A 40 9.54 -6.87 -15.32
CA ASN A 40 8.20 -7.27 -14.89
C ASN A 40 7.40 -6.08 -14.33
N LEU A 41 8.00 -5.32 -13.40
CA LEU A 41 7.40 -4.08 -12.86
C LEU A 41 7.09 -3.06 -13.95
N THR A 42 8.05 -2.83 -14.84
CA THR A 42 7.92 -1.83 -15.89
C THR A 42 6.80 -2.19 -16.87
N LEU A 43 6.63 -3.47 -17.19
CA LEU A 43 5.54 -3.98 -18.04
C LEU A 43 4.19 -3.83 -17.36
N GLU A 44 4.08 -4.15 -16.08
CA GLU A 44 2.82 -3.98 -15.35
C GLU A 44 2.43 -2.50 -15.17
N GLU A 45 3.39 -1.62 -14.81
CA GLU A 45 3.15 -0.17 -14.76
C GLU A 45 2.64 0.35 -16.11
N ALA A 46 3.20 -0.14 -17.21
CA ALA A 46 2.81 0.25 -18.56
C ALA A 46 1.44 -0.31 -18.96
N PHE A 47 1.14 -1.55 -18.58
CA PHE A 47 -0.17 -2.17 -18.76
C PHE A 47 -1.27 -1.37 -18.05
N LEU A 48 -1.09 -1.06 -16.76
CA LEU A 48 -2.08 -0.31 -15.96
C LEU A 48 -2.28 1.12 -16.48
N GLN A 49 -1.21 1.76 -16.98
CA GLN A 49 -1.26 3.10 -17.55
C GLN A 49 -1.70 3.13 -19.02
N LYS A 50 -1.99 1.97 -19.62
CA LYS A 50 -2.38 1.83 -21.03
C LYS A 50 -1.38 2.50 -21.98
N LYS A 51 -0.08 2.34 -21.70
CA LYS A 51 1.00 2.94 -22.49
C LYS A 51 1.98 1.88 -22.99
N VAL A 52 2.72 2.25 -24.03
CA VAL A 52 3.90 1.48 -24.46
C VAL A 52 5.11 1.76 -23.57
N THR A 53 6.03 0.81 -23.50
CA THR A 53 7.28 0.96 -22.74
C THR A 53 8.45 0.25 -23.42
N LYS A 54 9.68 0.64 -23.08
CA LYS A 54 10.89 0.02 -23.61
C LYS A 54 11.35 -1.11 -22.70
N ILE A 55 11.67 -2.26 -23.28
CA ILE A 55 12.18 -3.43 -22.58
C ILE A 55 13.39 -4.04 -23.31
N MET A 56 14.13 -4.87 -22.60
CA MET A 56 15.26 -5.62 -23.17
C MET A 56 14.92 -7.11 -23.19
N ILE A 57 15.09 -7.75 -24.35
CA ILE A 57 15.00 -9.21 -24.53
C ILE A 57 16.28 -9.65 -25.22
N ASN A 58 17.03 -10.59 -24.63
CA ASN A 58 18.29 -11.11 -25.19
C ASN A 58 19.25 -10.00 -25.65
N GLN A 59 19.45 -8.97 -24.80
CA GLN A 59 20.28 -7.79 -25.05
C GLN A 59 19.84 -6.90 -26.23
N GLN A 60 18.61 -7.06 -26.70
CA GLN A 60 18.02 -6.25 -27.79
C GLN A 60 16.84 -5.45 -27.25
N GLN A 61 16.70 -4.21 -27.75
CA GLN A 61 15.66 -3.30 -27.30
C GLN A 61 14.36 -3.49 -28.11
N PHE A 62 13.25 -3.53 -27.38
CA PHE A 62 11.90 -3.65 -27.91
C PHE A 62 11.02 -2.54 -27.36
N THR A 63 10.03 -2.13 -28.15
CA THR A 63 8.88 -1.36 -27.67
C THR A 63 7.75 -2.34 -27.37
N ALA A 64 7.49 -2.54 -26.09
CA ALA A 64 6.38 -3.35 -25.60
C ALA A 64 5.08 -2.55 -25.61
N ASP A 65 4.03 -3.17 -26.11
CA ASP A 65 2.63 -2.78 -25.94
C ASP A 65 1.94 -3.85 -25.09
N PRO A 66 1.92 -3.68 -23.75
CA PRO A 66 1.34 -4.67 -22.84
C PRO A 66 -0.17 -4.84 -23.05
N GLN A 67 -0.89 -3.82 -23.54
CA GLN A 67 -2.32 -3.94 -23.82
C GLN A 67 -2.59 -4.86 -25.02
N ARG A 68 -1.66 -4.89 -25.98
CA ARG A 68 -1.68 -5.81 -27.13
C ARG A 68 -0.92 -7.10 -26.89
N MET A 69 -0.39 -7.33 -25.69
CA MET A 69 0.35 -8.54 -25.33
C MET A 69 1.51 -8.83 -26.31
N ARG A 70 2.22 -7.79 -26.75
CA ARG A 70 3.31 -7.93 -27.73
C ARG A 70 4.42 -6.90 -27.56
N ALA A 71 5.60 -7.20 -28.10
CA ALA A 71 6.72 -6.28 -28.17
C ALA A 71 7.37 -6.30 -29.56
N ASP A 72 7.55 -5.11 -30.14
CA ASP A 72 8.12 -4.92 -31.47
C ASP A 72 9.59 -4.48 -31.34
N ARG A 73 10.50 -5.15 -32.03
CA ARG A 73 11.93 -4.82 -31.98
C ARG A 73 12.15 -3.45 -32.61
N GLU A 74 12.92 -2.57 -31.96
CA GLU A 74 13.15 -1.22 -32.52
C GLU A 74 13.91 -1.24 -33.85
N ARG A 75 14.75 -2.26 -34.05
CA ARG A 75 15.56 -2.44 -35.26
C ARG A 75 15.33 -3.83 -35.83
N GLY A 76 14.48 -3.92 -36.85
CA GLY A 76 14.20 -5.14 -37.61
C GLY A 76 12.79 -5.71 -37.39
N PRO A 77 12.39 -6.71 -38.18
CA PRO A 77 11.00 -7.16 -38.28
C PRO A 77 10.56 -8.15 -37.20
N LYS A 78 11.27 -8.24 -36.06
CA LYS A 78 10.96 -9.23 -35.01
C LYS A 78 9.90 -8.68 -34.06
N THR A 79 8.77 -9.37 -33.97
CA THR A 79 7.76 -9.17 -32.93
C THR A 79 7.79 -10.36 -31.98
N VAL A 80 7.61 -10.09 -30.69
CA VAL A 80 7.59 -11.09 -29.63
C VAL A 80 6.25 -11.03 -28.92
N GLU A 81 5.64 -12.19 -28.68
CA GLU A 81 4.43 -12.29 -27.85
C GLU A 81 4.80 -12.11 -26.37
N LEU A 82 3.99 -11.34 -25.65
CA LEU A 82 4.07 -11.17 -24.21
C LEU A 82 2.91 -11.92 -23.57
N VAL A 83 3.16 -12.56 -22.43
CA VAL A 83 2.13 -13.25 -21.64
C VAL A 83 2.13 -12.67 -20.24
N ARG A 84 0.95 -12.29 -19.75
CA ARG A 84 0.73 -11.81 -18.38
C ARG A 84 0.02 -12.91 -17.63
N ARG A 85 0.62 -13.42 -16.56
CA ARG A 85 0.03 -14.42 -15.69
C ARG A 85 -0.19 -13.84 -14.31
N GLU A 86 -1.35 -14.11 -13.73
CA GLU A 86 -1.55 -13.93 -12.30
C GLU A 86 -0.94 -15.13 -11.57
N CYS A 87 -0.01 -14.84 -10.67
CA CYS A 87 0.56 -15.85 -9.80
C CYS A 87 -0.52 -16.20 -8.76
N ASN A 88 -1.19 -17.33 -8.96
CA ASN A 88 -2.08 -17.91 -7.95
C ASN A 88 -1.24 -18.44 -6.79
N ASP A 89 -0.78 -17.55 -5.92
CA ASP A 89 -0.42 -17.98 -4.58
C ASP A 89 -1.73 -18.09 -3.78
N ASN A 90 -2.11 -19.32 -3.41
CA ASN A 90 -3.27 -19.60 -2.55
C ASN A 90 -3.21 -18.86 -1.18
N ASN A 91 -2.11 -18.14 -0.90
CA ASN A 91 -1.86 -17.36 0.30
C ASN A 91 -2.16 -15.84 0.19
N THR A 92 -2.56 -15.33 -0.98
CA THR A 92 -3.02 -13.94 -1.13
C THR A 92 -4.47 -13.88 -1.59
N SER A 93 -5.32 -14.73 -1.00
CA SER A 93 -6.75 -14.64 -1.22
C SER A 93 -7.27 -13.26 -0.81
N LEU A 94 -8.26 -12.77 -1.56
CA LEU A 94 -9.01 -11.59 -1.14
C LEU A 94 -9.81 -11.96 0.12
N PRO A 95 -10.06 -11.00 1.02
CA PRO A 95 -10.87 -11.27 2.21
C PRO A 95 -12.25 -11.78 1.82
N ALA A 96 -12.75 -12.79 2.54
CA ALA A 96 -14.02 -13.44 2.22
C ALA A 96 -15.23 -12.50 2.35
N GLU A 97 -15.09 -11.46 3.16
CA GLU A 97 -16.07 -10.40 3.34
C GLU A 97 -16.14 -9.40 2.18
N TRP A 98 -15.19 -9.45 1.22
CA TRP A 98 -15.24 -8.57 0.06
C TRP A 98 -16.37 -8.97 -0.89
N SER A 99 -17.05 -7.94 -1.39
CA SER A 99 -18.04 -8.09 -2.45
C SER A 99 -17.32 -8.20 -3.80
N ASP A 100 -17.97 -8.83 -4.78
CA ASP A 100 -17.45 -8.91 -6.14
C ASP A 100 -17.17 -7.50 -6.69
N MET A 101 -15.96 -7.33 -7.22
CA MET A 101 -15.55 -6.11 -7.93
C MET A 101 -15.74 -6.32 -9.43
N LYS A 102 -16.16 -5.28 -10.16
CA LYS A 102 -16.18 -5.32 -11.62
C LYS A 102 -14.75 -5.40 -12.16
N SER A 103 -14.58 -6.07 -13.29
CA SER A 103 -13.25 -6.37 -13.85
C SER A 103 -12.42 -5.14 -14.24
N ASP A 104 -13.03 -3.97 -14.37
CA ASP A 104 -12.40 -2.69 -14.70
C ASP A 104 -12.19 -1.77 -13.48
N GLU A 105 -12.72 -2.10 -12.31
CA GLU A 105 -12.59 -1.31 -11.09
C GLU A 105 -11.32 -1.70 -10.29
N LEU A 106 -10.37 -0.77 -10.17
CA LEU A 106 -9.15 -0.96 -9.35
C LEU A 106 -9.39 -0.73 -7.86
N VAL A 107 -10.43 0.06 -7.53
CA VAL A 107 -10.84 0.35 -6.17
C VAL A 107 -12.35 0.51 -6.10
N THR A 108 -12.97 -0.10 -5.11
CA THR A 108 -14.40 0.02 -4.82
C THR A 108 -14.57 0.37 -3.35
N LEU A 109 -15.41 1.38 -3.05
CA LEU A 109 -15.86 1.66 -1.69
C LEU A 109 -17.22 0.99 -1.48
N VAL A 110 -17.31 0.07 -0.53
CA VAL A 110 -18.53 -0.68 -0.23
C VAL A 110 -19.15 -0.15 1.05
N PRO A 111 -20.30 0.55 1.00
CA PRO A 111 -21.00 1.01 2.19
C PRO A 111 -21.43 -0.16 3.06
N LEU A 112 -21.07 -0.12 4.34
CA LEU A 112 -21.48 -1.13 5.31
C LEU A 112 -22.89 -0.85 5.82
N GLN A 113 -23.70 -1.92 5.91
CA GLN A 113 -25.03 -1.84 6.52
C GLN A 113 -24.91 -1.64 8.02
N LYS A 114 -25.71 -0.72 8.59
CA LYS A 114 -25.61 -0.31 10.01
C LYS A 114 -25.87 -1.44 11.01
N ASP A 115 -26.67 -2.42 10.61
CA ASP A 115 -27.02 -3.61 11.39
C ASP A 115 -26.04 -4.79 11.18
N SER A 116 -25.05 -4.63 10.30
CA SER A 116 -24.05 -5.68 10.06
C SER A 116 -23.07 -5.83 11.23
N LYS A 117 -22.57 -7.06 11.41
CA LYS A 117 -21.50 -7.36 12.38
C LYS A 117 -20.21 -6.58 12.07
N GLU A 118 -19.92 -6.38 10.79
CA GLU A 118 -18.74 -5.64 10.34
C GLU A 118 -18.84 -4.16 10.73
N PHE A 119 -19.98 -3.50 10.49
CA PHE A 119 -20.20 -2.13 10.92
C PHE A 119 -20.04 -1.99 12.43
N THR A 120 -20.66 -2.88 13.20
CA THR A 120 -20.57 -2.89 14.67
C THR A 120 -19.13 -3.04 15.16
N LYS A 121 -18.35 -3.91 14.51
CA LYS A 121 -16.92 -4.08 14.81
C LYS A 121 -16.14 -2.78 14.59
N VAL A 122 -16.30 -2.13 13.43
CA VAL A 122 -15.58 -0.88 13.14
C VAL A 122 -15.97 0.23 14.11
N VAL A 123 -17.25 0.35 14.47
CA VAL A 123 -17.70 1.30 15.50
C VAL A 123 -17.02 1.01 16.84
N THR A 124 -16.92 -0.27 17.22
CA THR A 124 -16.29 -0.68 18.49
C THR A 124 -14.82 -0.33 18.53
N GLU A 125 -14.08 -0.51 17.43
CA GLU A 125 -12.67 -0.12 17.32
C GLU A 125 -12.47 1.37 17.62
N VAL A 126 -13.43 2.22 17.23
CA VAL A 126 -13.38 3.66 17.49
C VAL A 126 -13.82 3.99 18.91
N THR A 127 -14.93 3.41 19.38
CA THR A 127 -15.56 3.78 20.66
C THR A 127 -14.86 3.19 21.87
N GLN A 128 -14.08 2.11 21.73
CA GLN A 128 -13.32 1.52 22.84
C GLN A 128 -12.31 2.49 23.47
N HIS A 129 -11.93 3.55 22.76
CA HIS A 129 -11.08 4.64 23.27
C HIS A 129 -11.86 5.80 23.91
N GLY A 130 -13.18 5.67 24.06
CA GLY A 130 -14.05 6.73 24.58
C GLY A 130 -14.44 7.80 23.56
N LEU A 131 -14.08 7.64 22.28
CA LEU A 131 -14.48 8.56 21.22
C LEU A 131 -15.89 8.22 20.72
N HIS A 132 -16.82 9.17 20.86
CA HIS A 132 -18.16 9.09 20.28
C HIS A 132 -18.27 10.05 19.09
N LEU A 133 -18.55 9.50 17.92
CA LEU A 133 -18.71 10.26 16.67
C LEU A 133 -20.16 10.18 16.20
N ASN A 134 -20.66 11.25 15.57
CA ASN A 134 -21.87 11.17 14.78
C ASN A 134 -21.55 10.57 13.40
N ILE A 135 -21.55 9.23 13.33
CA ILE A 135 -21.16 8.48 12.13
C ILE A 135 -22.28 8.55 11.08
N LEU A 136 -21.94 9.08 9.91
CA LEU A 136 -22.83 9.17 8.75
C LEU A 136 -22.74 7.90 7.89
N SER A 137 -21.51 7.45 7.60
CA SER A 137 -21.25 6.22 6.85
C SER A 137 -19.93 5.57 7.26
N ILE A 138 -19.86 4.26 7.05
CA ILE A 138 -18.63 3.48 7.08
C ILE A 138 -18.56 2.74 5.74
N GLU A 139 -17.46 2.90 5.03
CA GLU A 139 -17.23 2.26 3.74
C GLU A 139 -16.00 1.35 3.86
N ARG A 140 -16.13 0.08 3.47
CA ARG A 140 -14.99 -0.81 3.29
C ARG A 140 -14.28 -0.43 2.01
N VAL A 141 -12.97 -0.22 2.09
CA VAL A 141 -12.14 -0.01 0.91
C VAL A 141 -11.78 -1.38 0.37
N GLN A 142 -12.07 -1.62 -0.91
CA GLN A 142 -11.63 -2.82 -1.62
C GLN A 142 -10.66 -2.39 -2.71
N ASN A 143 -9.37 -2.66 -2.49
CA ASN A 143 -8.31 -2.38 -3.45
C ASN A 143 -7.38 -3.59 -3.52
N VAL A 144 -7.54 -4.38 -4.58
CA VAL A 144 -6.87 -5.67 -4.76
C VAL A 144 -5.35 -5.51 -4.76
N THR A 145 -4.83 -4.49 -5.46
CA THR A 145 -3.39 -4.26 -5.58
C THR A 145 -2.77 -3.89 -4.23
N LEU A 146 -3.40 -2.98 -3.48
CA LEU A 146 -2.94 -2.59 -2.15
C LEU A 146 -3.03 -3.77 -1.17
N TRP A 147 -4.13 -4.52 -1.19
CA TRP A 147 -4.31 -5.67 -0.31
C TRP A 147 -3.24 -6.75 -0.55
N LYS A 148 -3.01 -7.14 -1.80
CA LYS A 148 -2.00 -8.16 -2.10
C LYS A 148 -0.59 -7.67 -1.74
N SER A 149 -0.27 -6.40 -2.02
CA SER A 149 1.02 -5.81 -1.65
C SER A 149 1.24 -5.79 -0.13
N TYR A 150 0.19 -5.44 0.60
CA TYR A 150 0.16 -5.47 2.07
C TYR A 150 0.38 -6.89 2.61
N GLN A 151 -0.34 -7.89 2.09
CA GLN A 151 -0.19 -9.29 2.53
C GLN A 151 1.20 -9.86 2.25
N ILE A 152 1.81 -9.52 1.11
CA ILE A 152 3.20 -9.90 0.82
C ILE A 152 4.14 -9.27 1.84
N LYS A 153 3.98 -7.96 2.13
CA LYS A 153 4.81 -7.28 3.11
C LYS A 153 4.62 -7.85 4.52
N LYS A 154 3.40 -8.25 4.87
CA LYS A 154 3.08 -8.93 6.13
C LYS A 154 3.85 -10.24 6.25
N LYS A 155 3.79 -11.10 5.24
CA LYS A 155 4.52 -12.39 5.22
C LYS A 155 6.04 -12.21 5.31
N GLU A 156 6.59 -11.22 4.60
CA GLU A 156 8.00 -10.84 4.68
C GLU A 156 8.36 -10.47 6.14
N MET A 157 7.57 -9.59 6.77
CA MET A 157 7.79 -9.14 8.14
C MET A 157 7.61 -10.26 9.18
N ASP A 158 6.60 -11.10 8.99
CA ASP A 158 6.34 -12.25 9.87
C ASP A 158 7.51 -13.23 9.86
N THR A 159 8.11 -13.45 8.69
CA THR A 159 9.30 -14.29 8.53
C THR A 159 10.54 -13.62 9.15
N LYS A 160 10.75 -12.33 8.85
CA LYS A 160 11.88 -11.54 9.38
C LYS A 160 11.90 -11.52 10.91
N ASN A 161 10.75 -11.23 11.51
CA ASN A 161 10.61 -11.06 12.97
C ASN A 161 10.30 -12.38 13.70
N LYS A 162 10.13 -13.49 12.96
CA LYS A 162 9.78 -14.81 13.51
C LYS A 162 8.55 -14.74 14.43
N SER A 163 7.60 -13.89 14.08
CA SER A 163 6.44 -13.55 14.89
C SER A 163 5.28 -13.20 13.96
N GLN A 164 4.05 -13.50 14.36
CA GLN A 164 2.86 -13.05 13.62
C GLN A 164 2.24 -11.77 14.23
N ASN A 165 2.79 -11.28 15.34
CA ASN A 165 2.31 -10.09 16.05
C ASN A 165 2.99 -8.82 15.52
N ASN A 166 2.88 -8.57 14.22
CA ASN A 166 3.48 -7.41 13.55
C ASN A 166 2.43 -6.37 13.11
N GLU A 167 1.15 -6.69 13.20
CA GLU A 167 0.04 -5.88 12.70
C GLU A 167 -0.72 -5.20 13.84
N LYS A 168 -1.16 -3.97 13.59
CA LYS A 168 -2.11 -3.24 14.46
C LYS A 168 -3.20 -2.58 13.62
N VAL A 169 -4.40 -2.51 14.21
CA VAL A 169 -5.46 -1.61 13.76
C VAL A 169 -5.15 -0.22 14.32
N LEU A 170 -5.01 0.78 13.45
CA LEU A 170 -4.67 2.16 13.84
C LEU A 170 -5.47 3.18 13.02
N PHE A 171 -5.42 4.44 13.43
CA PHE A 171 -6.29 5.49 12.91
C PHE A 171 -5.53 6.60 12.17
N HIS A 172 -6.06 7.03 11.02
CA HIS A 172 -5.47 8.10 10.22
C HIS A 172 -6.53 9.12 9.80
N GLY A 173 -6.44 10.33 10.36
CA GLY A 173 -7.30 11.45 9.99
C GLY A 173 -6.74 12.22 8.80
N THR A 174 -7.59 12.61 7.86
CA THR A 174 -7.15 13.33 6.65
C THR A 174 -8.20 14.32 6.14
N ARG A 175 -7.85 15.10 5.11
CA ARG A 175 -8.73 16.05 4.43
C ARG A 175 -9.49 15.37 3.30
N SER A 176 -10.65 15.91 2.93
CA SER A 176 -11.50 15.36 1.84
C SER A 176 -10.76 15.23 0.51
N ASN A 177 -9.86 16.16 0.18
CA ASN A 177 -9.09 16.12 -1.07
C ASN A 177 -8.02 15.02 -1.15
N SER A 178 -7.75 14.29 -0.06
CA SER A 178 -6.77 13.21 -0.02
C SER A 178 -7.40 11.82 -0.13
N ILE A 179 -8.74 11.74 -0.11
CA ILE A 179 -9.48 10.46 -0.06
C ILE A 179 -9.26 9.62 -1.32
N ASP A 180 -9.48 10.20 -2.50
CA ASP A 180 -9.30 9.47 -3.76
C ASP A 180 -7.87 8.95 -3.92
N LEU A 181 -6.91 9.74 -3.47
CA LEU A 181 -5.49 9.42 -3.52
C LEU A 181 -5.14 8.25 -2.59
N ILE A 182 -5.62 8.28 -1.33
CA ILE A 182 -5.38 7.21 -0.36
C ILE A 182 -6.10 5.93 -0.78
N ASN A 183 -7.35 6.02 -1.26
CA ASN A 183 -8.10 4.86 -1.72
C ASN A 183 -7.41 4.16 -2.90
N LYS A 184 -6.84 4.94 -3.83
CA LYS A 184 -6.20 4.41 -5.03
C LYS A 184 -4.76 3.95 -4.81
N HIS A 185 -3.99 4.69 -4.00
CA HIS A 185 -2.53 4.54 -3.91
C HIS A 185 -2.02 4.23 -2.50
N GLY A 186 -2.91 4.13 -1.50
CA GLY A 186 -2.54 3.88 -0.12
C GLY A 186 -1.91 5.09 0.56
N PHE A 187 -1.28 4.85 1.70
CA PHE A 187 -0.64 5.90 2.51
C PHE A 187 0.77 6.19 2.00
N ASN A 188 0.89 7.08 1.02
CA ASN A 188 2.16 7.41 0.42
C ASN A 188 2.94 8.45 1.25
N ARG A 189 4.16 8.10 1.67
CA ARG A 189 5.02 8.97 2.49
C ARG A 189 5.44 10.28 1.84
N SER A 190 5.37 10.40 0.50
CA SER A 190 5.67 11.67 -0.19
C SER A 190 4.66 12.78 0.12
N TYR A 191 3.50 12.42 0.67
CA TYR A 191 2.52 13.36 1.21
C TYR A 191 2.72 13.65 2.71
N ALA A 192 3.68 12.99 3.36
CA ALA A 192 4.09 13.30 4.71
C ALA A 192 4.83 14.65 4.73
N GLY A 193 4.47 15.53 5.68
CA GLY A 193 5.15 16.82 5.87
C GLY A 193 4.26 18.06 5.86
N THR A 194 2.94 17.92 5.65
CA THR A 194 1.98 19.03 5.90
C THR A 194 1.82 19.34 7.40
N HIS A 195 2.24 18.42 8.26
CA HIS A 195 2.36 18.58 9.70
C HIS A 195 3.80 18.24 10.11
N ALA A 196 4.36 18.97 11.09
CA ALA A 196 5.74 18.82 11.54
C ALA A 196 6.08 17.33 11.74
N ALA A 197 6.95 16.78 10.90
CA ALA A 197 7.31 15.37 10.88
C ALA A 197 8.28 15.04 12.03
N VAL A 198 7.81 15.18 13.27
CA VAL A 198 8.62 15.16 14.50
C VAL A 198 9.36 13.83 14.70
N TYR A 199 8.78 12.72 14.25
CA TYR A 199 9.33 11.38 14.48
C TYR A 199 9.84 10.71 13.21
N GLY A 200 9.89 11.43 12.09
CA GLY A 200 10.37 10.94 10.80
C GLY A 200 9.42 11.25 9.64
N ASN A 201 9.95 11.20 8.42
CA ASN A 201 9.24 11.48 7.18
C ASN A 201 8.53 10.22 6.66
N GLY A 202 7.52 9.76 7.40
CA GLY A 202 6.69 8.61 7.08
C GLY A 202 5.19 8.90 7.23
N ALA A 203 4.37 7.88 7.02
CA ALA A 203 2.93 7.96 7.28
C ALA A 203 2.64 7.72 8.77
N TYR A 204 1.86 8.62 9.39
CA TYR A 204 1.56 8.62 10.83
C TYR A 204 0.21 7.97 11.10
N PHE A 205 0.17 7.11 12.12
CA PHE A 205 -1.03 6.41 12.55
C PHE A 205 -1.17 6.49 14.07
N ALA A 206 -2.33 6.95 14.53
CA ALA A 206 -2.62 7.08 15.95
C ALA A 206 -3.17 5.79 16.53
N VAL A 207 -2.81 5.50 17.79
CA VAL A 207 -3.43 4.43 18.58
C VAL A 207 -4.82 4.87 19.05
N ASP A 208 -4.95 6.10 19.52
CA ASP A 208 -6.24 6.69 19.90
C ASP A 208 -6.87 7.41 18.68
N PRO A 209 -8.08 7.01 18.26
CA PRO A 209 -8.78 7.64 17.14
C PRO A 209 -9.08 9.13 17.38
N ALA A 210 -9.21 9.59 18.62
CA ALA A 210 -9.49 10.98 18.95
C ALA A 210 -8.39 11.92 18.45
N TYR A 211 -7.13 11.49 18.53
CA TYR A 211 -5.98 12.24 18.01
C TYR A 211 -6.15 12.54 16.52
N SER A 212 -6.48 11.51 15.74
CA SER A 212 -6.73 11.61 14.30
C SER A 212 -8.01 12.40 13.98
N ALA A 213 -9.11 12.08 14.65
CA ALA A 213 -10.43 12.67 14.40
C ALA A 213 -10.51 14.16 14.75
N GLN A 214 -9.84 14.61 15.81
CA GLN A 214 -9.88 16.00 16.25
C GLN A 214 -8.78 16.85 15.61
N GLY A 215 -7.56 16.32 15.51
CA GLY A 215 -6.41 17.07 15.02
C GLY A 215 -6.31 17.14 13.49
N TYR A 216 -6.61 16.03 12.80
CA TYR A 216 -6.18 15.83 11.41
C TYR A 216 -7.33 15.63 10.41
N SER A 217 -8.45 15.05 10.84
CA SER A 217 -9.67 14.97 10.04
C SER A 217 -10.29 16.36 9.88
N LYS A 218 -9.86 17.14 8.89
CA LYS A 218 -10.44 18.48 8.67
C LYS A 218 -11.83 18.37 8.04
N PRO A 219 -12.80 19.19 8.50
CA PRO A 219 -14.11 19.20 7.89
C PRO A 219 -14.00 19.64 6.43
N ASP A 220 -14.71 18.94 5.56
CA ASP A 220 -14.87 19.32 4.17
C ASP A 220 -15.53 20.71 4.08
N PRO A 221 -14.99 21.67 3.31
CA PRO A 221 -15.51 23.04 3.28
C PRO A 221 -16.96 23.16 2.77
N THR A 222 -17.42 22.18 1.99
CA THR A 222 -18.75 22.21 1.35
C THR A 222 -19.80 21.52 2.23
N THR A 223 -19.46 20.36 2.78
CA THR A 223 -20.41 19.51 3.53
C THR A 223 -20.24 19.58 5.04
N GLY A 224 -19.12 20.09 5.54
CA GLY A 224 -18.74 20.02 6.95
C GLY A 224 -18.31 18.62 7.42
N HIS A 225 -18.42 17.60 6.57
CA HIS A 225 -18.13 16.23 6.95
C HIS A 225 -16.63 15.98 7.09
N LYS A 226 -16.25 15.18 8.08
CA LYS A 226 -14.88 14.77 8.39
C LYS A 226 -14.63 13.35 7.88
N ARG A 227 -13.35 12.97 7.75
CA ARG A 227 -12.94 11.65 7.26
C ARG A 227 -11.87 11.04 8.14
N LEU A 228 -12.07 9.80 8.55
CA LEU A 228 -11.16 9.02 9.39
C LEU A 228 -10.97 7.63 8.78
N TYR A 229 -9.72 7.23 8.54
CA TYR A 229 -9.42 5.86 8.17
C TYR A 229 -9.18 4.99 9.41
N VAL A 230 -9.71 3.78 9.37
CA VAL A 230 -9.24 2.64 10.16
C VAL A 230 -8.35 1.81 9.25
N ALA A 231 -7.10 1.62 9.63
CA ALA A 231 -6.07 1.00 8.81
C ALA A 231 -5.44 -0.20 9.50
N LEU A 232 -5.11 -1.23 8.72
CA LEU A 232 -4.20 -2.28 9.15
C LEU A 232 -2.77 -1.81 8.89
N VAL A 233 -1.93 -1.82 9.92
CA VAL A 233 -0.58 -1.27 9.87
C VAL A 233 0.44 -2.29 10.39
N LEU A 234 1.42 -2.61 9.55
CA LEU A 234 2.55 -3.47 9.86
C LEU A 234 3.62 -2.68 10.62
N VAL A 235 3.45 -2.60 11.94
CA VAL A 235 4.35 -1.92 12.87
C VAL A 235 5.61 -2.71 13.18
N GLY A 236 5.51 -4.05 13.20
CA GLY A 236 6.65 -4.94 13.48
C GLY A 236 7.42 -4.59 14.74
N GLU A 237 8.75 -4.72 14.68
CA GLU A 237 9.63 -4.22 15.73
C GLU A 237 9.87 -2.72 15.56
N TYR A 238 9.70 -1.94 16.63
CA TYR A 238 9.75 -0.48 16.58
C TYR A 238 10.67 0.13 17.64
N THR A 239 11.04 1.39 17.42
CA THR A 239 11.86 2.21 18.32
C THR A 239 11.47 3.68 18.27
N ILE A 240 12.08 4.53 19.10
CA ILE A 240 11.76 5.96 19.13
C ILE A 240 12.24 6.66 17.84
N GLY A 241 11.33 7.37 17.19
CA GLY A 241 11.58 8.14 15.98
C GLY A 241 12.20 9.51 16.26
N LYS A 242 12.79 10.11 15.23
CA LYS A 242 13.34 11.47 15.28
C LYS A 242 13.10 12.21 13.96
N ALA A 243 13.04 13.53 14.04
CA ALA A 243 12.84 14.37 12.88
C ALA A 243 13.93 14.13 11.82
N GLY A 244 13.53 14.17 10.54
CA GLY A 244 14.45 14.00 9.40
C GLY A 244 14.76 12.55 9.02
N MET A 245 14.32 11.54 9.78
CA MET A 245 14.45 10.14 9.38
C MET A 245 13.71 9.87 8.06
N LEU A 246 14.36 9.19 7.12
CA LEU A 246 13.78 8.73 5.85
C LEU A 246 13.45 7.23 5.88
N THR A 247 14.09 6.50 6.79
CA THR A 247 13.88 5.09 7.09
C THR A 247 13.96 4.87 8.59
N PRO A 248 13.42 3.76 9.13
CA PRO A 248 13.70 3.37 10.51
C PRO A 248 15.21 3.19 10.75
N PRO A 249 15.69 3.37 11.98
CA PRO A 249 17.09 3.17 12.31
C PRO A 249 17.47 1.68 12.27
N ALA A 250 18.78 1.41 12.19
CA ALA A 250 19.32 0.07 12.34
C ALA A 250 19.20 -0.43 13.78
N LYS A 251 19.10 -1.75 13.95
CA LYS A 251 19.26 -2.45 15.23
C LYS A 251 20.75 -2.63 15.52
N SER A 252 21.13 -3.73 16.16
CA SER A 252 22.55 -4.09 16.40
C SER A 252 23.33 -4.35 15.11
N ASN A 253 22.67 -4.92 14.09
CA ASN A 253 23.26 -5.13 12.76
C ASN A 253 22.84 -3.99 11.81
N PRO A 254 23.79 -3.28 11.15
CA PRO A 254 23.47 -2.20 10.20
C PRO A 254 22.54 -2.58 9.06
N SER A 255 22.50 -3.85 8.65
CA SER A 255 21.58 -4.33 7.59
C SER A 255 20.19 -4.74 8.11
N ASP A 256 20.00 -4.80 9.43
CA ASP A 256 18.71 -5.11 10.06
C ASP A 256 18.10 -3.84 10.65
N LEU A 257 17.15 -3.26 9.93
CA LEU A 257 16.43 -2.07 10.39
C LEU A 257 15.23 -2.46 11.26
N TYR A 258 14.83 -1.56 12.16
CA TYR A 258 13.47 -1.61 12.72
C TYR A 258 12.42 -1.51 11.61
N ASP A 259 11.20 -1.95 11.88
CA ASP A 259 10.11 -1.93 10.90
C ASP A 259 9.33 -0.61 10.92
N SER A 260 9.22 0.01 12.09
CA SER A 260 8.58 1.32 12.26
C SER A 260 9.22 2.12 13.39
N VAL A 261 8.77 3.36 13.57
CA VAL A 261 9.15 4.17 14.74
C VAL A 261 7.93 4.71 15.47
N THR A 262 8.11 5.11 16.71
CA THR A 262 7.07 5.63 17.60
C THR A 262 7.49 6.92 18.28
N ASN A 263 6.54 7.61 18.93
CA ASN A 263 6.79 8.81 19.71
C ASN A 263 7.42 8.53 21.09
N GLN A 264 7.07 7.42 21.73
CA GLN A 264 7.49 7.13 23.09
C GLN A 264 7.51 5.64 23.41
N MET A 265 8.31 5.28 24.42
CA MET A 265 8.36 3.94 25.00
C MET A 265 8.56 4.03 26.52
N PRO A 266 7.89 3.17 27.33
CA PRO A 266 6.83 2.24 26.93
C PRO A 266 5.52 2.95 26.55
N ASN A 267 4.56 2.21 25.99
CA ASN A 267 3.21 2.67 25.61
C ASN A 267 3.17 3.75 24.50
N PRO A 268 3.49 3.38 23.25
CA PRO A 268 3.26 4.19 22.05
C PRO A 268 1.86 4.78 21.97
N SER A 269 1.73 6.05 21.57
CA SER A 269 0.44 6.63 21.17
C SER A 269 0.30 6.79 19.65
N MET A 270 1.40 6.60 18.91
CA MET A 270 1.41 6.58 17.46
C MET A 270 2.55 5.74 16.90
N TYR A 271 2.42 5.39 15.63
CA TYR A 271 3.43 4.71 14.85
C TYR A 271 3.63 5.39 13.50
N ILE A 272 4.87 5.38 13.02
CA ILE A 272 5.29 5.98 11.77
C ILE A 272 5.93 4.88 10.92
N VAL A 273 5.35 4.64 9.74
CA VAL A 273 5.86 3.68 8.76
C VAL A 273 6.43 4.41 7.55
N PHE A 274 7.51 3.87 6.98
CA PHE A 274 8.28 4.51 5.92
C PHE A 274 8.17 3.78 4.59
N ASN A 275 7.37 2.72 4.53
CA ASN A 275 7.11 1.97 3.32
C ASN A 275 5.62 2.01 2.97
N ASP A 276 5.31 2.31 1.73
CA ASP A 276 3.94 2.57 1.28
C ASP A 276 3.06 1.30 1.30
N MET A 277 3.67 0.11 1.44
CA MET A 277 2.96 -1.18 1.54
C MET A 277 2.77 -1.66 2.99
N GLN A 278 3.27 -0.92 3.99
CA GLN A 278 3.09 -1.27 5.41
C GLN A 278 1.71 -0.94 5.97
N ALA A 279 0.85 -0.26 5.21
CA ALA A 279 -0.46 0.13 5.69
C ALA A 279 -1.54 -0.05 4.62
N TYR A 280 -2.64 -0.67 5.02
CA TYR A 280 -3.82 -0.87 4.18
C TYR A 280 -4.99 -0.04 4.74
N PRO A 281 -5.56 0.89 3.96
CA PRO A 281 -6.77 1.62 4.38
C PRO A 281 -7.95 0.65 4.34
N GLN A 282 -8.37 0.11 5.48
CA GLN A 282 -9.39 -0.94 5.53
C GLN A 282 -10.81 -0.36 5.48
N TYR A 283 -11.04 0.69 6.26
CA TYR A 283 -12.34 1.37 6.33
C TYR A 283 -12.18 2.88 6.28
N LEU A 284 -13.11 3.54 5.61
CA LEU A 284 -13.29 4.99 5.62
C LEU A 284 -14.56 5.33 6.40
N ILE A 285 -14.40 6.10 7.47
CA ILE A 285 -15.50 6.60 8.29
C ILE A 285 -15.76 8.06 7.91
N THR A 286 -17.02 8.36 7.58
CA THR A 286 -17.52 9.72 7.39
C THR A 286 -18.37 10.12 8.59
N PHE A 287 -18.05 11.25 9.22
CA PHE A 287 -18.70 11.72 10.44
C PHE A 287 -18.74 13.25 10.50
N THR A 288 -19.46 13.81 11.48
CA THR A 288 -19.41 15.24 11.84
C THR A 288 -18.82 15.44 13.22
#